data_AF-A0A1T0BB17-F1
#
_entry.id   AF-A0A1T0BB17-F1
#
_cell.length_a   1.000
_cell.length_b   1.000
_cell.length_c   1.000
_cell.angle_alpha   90.00
_cell.angle_beta   90.00
_cell.angle_gamma   90.00
#
_symmetry.space_group_name_H-M   'P 1'
#
loop_
_entity.id
_entity.type
_entity.pdbx_description
1 polymer ?
#
loop_
_entity_poly.entity_id
_entity_poly.type
_entity_poly.pdbx_seq_one_letter_code
_entity_poly.pdbx_strand_id
1 'polypeptide(L)'
;MTNIILLLGILLAFAYAIYDQVIMDRHHGKTQLAVVLKRQGGVDMWISIGLIVLTIAQGVQAGIRPLTLFLLVFCILLAVYIAFIRTPRLLLKAHGFFFGNLFFDYQQIRQLNVAEGQILVIDLHNGRRLLVRIEQAQDLDNVVNFFGDYK
;
A
#
# COMPACT_ATOMS: atom_id res chain seq x y z
N MET A 1 -18.05 -13.57 -20.27
CA MET A 1 -17.54 -13.84 -18.91
C MET A 1 -16.25 -13.08 -18.63
N THR A 2 -15.17 -13.27 -19.42
CA THR A 2 -13.87 -12.59 -19.22
C THR A 2 -13.95 -11.06 -19.10
N ASN A 3 -14.73 -10.38 -19.94
CA ASN A 3 -14.85 -8.92 -19.89
C ASN A 3 -15.51 -8.42 -18.60
N ILE A 4 -16.44 -9.20 -18.02
CA ILE A 4 -17.12 -8.83 -16.77
C ILE A 4 -16.11 -8.92 -15.61
N ILE A 5 -15.30 -9.98 -15.59
CA ILE A 5 -14.25 -10.16 -14.58
C ILE A 5 -13.22 -9.03 -14.66
N LEU A 6 -12.78 -8.68 -15.87
CA LEU A 6 -11.85 -7.57 -16.08
C LEU A 6 -12.46 -6.22 -15.64
N LEU A 7 -13.70 -5.94 -16.00
CA LEU A 7 -14.40 -4.72 -15.56
C LEU A 7 -14.51 -4.65 -14.04
N LEU A 8 -14.88 -5.75 -13.39
CA LEU A 8 -15.03 -5.81 -11.95
C LEU A 8 -13.68 -5.63 -11.24
N GLY A 9 -12.62 -6.25 -11.77
CA GLY A 9 -11.25 -6.06 -11.28
C GLY A 9 -10.78 -4.60 -11.41
N ILE A 10 -11.03 -3.97 -12.56
CA ILE A 10 -10.72 -2.55 -12.77
C ILE A 10 -11.49 -1.67 -11.79
N LEU A 11 -12.79 -1.92 -11.60
CA LEU A 11 -13.65 -1.14 -10.70
C LEU A 11 -13.18 -1.25 -9.25
N LEU A 12 -12.87 -2.46 -8.77
CA LEU A 12 -12.32 -2.67 -7.43
C LEU A 12 -10.98 -1.96 -7.25
N ALA A 13 -10.09 -2.05 -8.23
CA ALA A 13 -8.77 -1.44 -8.14
C ALA A 13 -8.85 0.09 -8.20
N PHE A 14 -9.82 0.65 -8.93
CA PHE A 14 -10.12 2.07 -8.94
C PHE A 14 -10.71 2.54 -7.60
N ALA A 15 -11.66 1.79 -7.04
CA ALA A 15 -12.20 2.05 -5.71
C ALA A 15 -11.11 2.01 -4.63
N TYR A 16 -10.18 1.04 -4.73
CA TYR A 16 -9.02 0.95 -3.86
C TYR A 16 -8.09 2.16 -3.99
N ALA A 17 -7.80 2.60 -5.22
CA ALA A 17 -6.98 3.80 -5.46
C ALA A 17 -7.60 5.06 -4.85
N ILE A 18 -8.92 5.23 -4.98
CA ILE A 18 -9.66 6.32 -4.33
C ILE A 18 -9.58 6.21 -2.80
N TYR A 19 -9.75 5.00 -2.25
CA TYR A 19 -9.66 4.77 -0.82
C TYR A 19 -8.29 5.17 -0.26
N ASP A 20 -7.22 4.75 -0.92
CA ASP A 20 -5.83 5.03 -0.51
C ASP A 20 -5.53 6.54 -0.55
N GLN A 21 -6.03 7.26 -1.56
CA GLN A 21 -5.70 8.67 -1.77
C GLN A 21 -6.60 9.66 -1.01
N VAL A 22 -7.90 9.39 -0.90
CA VAL A 22 -8.89 10.35 -0.36
C VAL A 22 -9.39 9.93 1.01
N ILE A 23 -9.74 8.65 1.16
CA ILE A 23 -10.37 8.18 2.40
C ILE A 23 -9.31 8.11 3.50
N MET A 24 -8.14 7.51 3.24
CA MET A 24 -7.12 7.32 4.27
C MET A 24 -6.58 8.64 4.86
N ASP A 25 -6.46 9.69 4.05
CA ASP A 25 -6.01 10.99 4.55
C ASP A 25 -7.09 11.66 5.42
N ARG A 26 -8.36 11.52 5.05
CA ARG A 26 -9.50 12.15 5.76
C ARG A 26 -9.99 11.35 6.97
N HIS A 27 -9.80 10.03 6.99
CA HIS A 27 -10.33 9.15 8.04
C HIS A 27 -9.53 9.29 9.35
N HIS A 28 -10.19 9.48 10.49
CA HIS A 28 -9.55 9.69 11.82
C HIS A 28 -8.72 10.99 11.97
N GLY A 29 -9.10 12.05 11.26
CA GLY A 29 -8.58 13.40 11.50
C GLY A 29 -7.28 13.73 10.78
N LYS A 30 -6.68 14.88 11.14
CA LYS A 30 -5.49 15.44 10.49
C LYS A 30 -4.26 14.55 10.75
N THR A 31 -3.54 14.23 9.69
CA THR A 31 -2.25 13.53 9.77
C THR A 31 -1.21 14.48 10.36
N GLN A 32 -0.60 14.10 11.49
CA GLN A 32 0.40 14.91 12.19
C GLN A 32 1.80 14.65 11.63
N LEU A 33 2.12 13.39 11.30
CA LEU A 33 3.36 13.02 10.65
C LEU A 33 3.08 11.93 9.61
N ALA A 34 3.60 12.09 8.40
CA ALA A 34 3.52 11.08 7.35
C ALA A 34 4.94 10.66 6.97
N VAL A 35 5.24 9.37 7.13
CA VAL A 35 6.58 8.82 6.85
C VAL A 35 6.50 7.78 5.74
N VAL A 36 7.40 7.89 4.77
CA VAL A 36 7.49 6.94 3.67
C VAL A 36 8.22 5.68 4.14
N LEU A 37 7.60 4.53 3.84
CA LEU A 37 8.12 3.23 4.18
C LEU A 37 8.88 2.63 3.00
N LYS A 38 9.88 1.80 3.32
CA LYS A 38 10.62 1.07 2.30
C LYS A 38 9.68 0.12 1.57
N ARG A 39 9.63 0.24 0.24
CA ARG A 39 8.79 -0.57 -0.62
C ARG A 39 9.28 -2.04 -0.66
N GLN A 40 8.42 -2.98 -0.30
CA GLN A 40 8.76 -4.42 -0.21
C GLN A 40 8.21 -5.28 -1.36
N GLY A 41 7.21 -4.80 -2.11
CA GLY A 41 6.50 -5.58 -3.13
C GLY A 41 6.98 -5.35 -4.57
N GLY A 42 8.26 -5.61 -4.86
CA GLY A 42 8.81 -5.37 -6.21
C GLY A 42 8.52 -6.49 -7.22
N VAL A 43 8.75 -7.74 -6.84
CA VAL A 43 8.83 -8.87 -7.79
C VAL A 43 7.47 -9.39 -8.24
N ASP A 44 6.53 -9.55 -7.32
CA ASP A 44 5.17 -10.03 -7.60
C ASP A 44 4.44 -9.15 -8.62
N MET A 45 4.72 -7.85 -8.57
CA MET A 45 4.23 -6.86 -9.52
C MET A 45 4.67 -7.14 -10.96
N TRP A 46 5.97 -7.41 -11.16
CA TRP A 46 6.54 -7.71 -12.47
C TRP A 46 5.99 -9.01 -13.03
N ILE A 47 5.80 -10.02 -12.17
CA ILE A 47 5.17 -11.29 -12.55
C ILE A 47 3.74 -11.05 -13.06
N SER A 48 2.96 -10.26 -12.33
CA SER A 48 1.58 -9.93 -12.72
C SER A 48 1.51 -9.22 -14.06
N ILE A 49 2.36 -8.21 -14.30
CA ILE A 49 2.43 -7.51 -15.59
C ILE A 49 2.83 -8.48 -16.70
N GLY A 50 3.84 -9.32 -16.47
CA GLY A 50 4.29 -10.33 -17.43
C GLY A 50 3.20 -11.33 -17.82
N LEU A 51 2.42 -11.82 -16.84
CA LEU A 51 1.29 -12.72 -17.09
C LEU A 51 0.20 -12.07 -17.95
N ILE A 52 -0.12 -10.78 -17.71
CA ILE A 52 -1.10 -10.06 -18.51
C ILE A 52 -0.61 -9.87 -19.96
N VAL A 53 0.68 -9.53 -20.14
CA VAL A 53 1.29 -9.41 -21.47
C VAL A 53 1.26 -10.74 -22.22
N LEU A 54 1.58 -11.85 -21.55
CA LEU A 54 1.53 -13.18 -22.13
C LEU A 54 0.11 -13.57 -22.53
N THR A 55 -0.88 -13.20 -21.71
CA THR A 55 -2.30 -13.37 -22.01
C THR A 55 -2.72 -12.59 -23.27
N ILE A 56 -2.24 -11.34 -23.42
CA ILE A 56 -2.49 -10.54 -24.64
C ILE A 56 -1.87 -11.23 -25.86
N ALA A 57 -0.61 -11.67 -25.76
CA ALA A 57 0.11 -12.28 -26.88
C ALA A 57 -0.59 -13.54 -27.41
N GLN A 58 -1.00 -14.45 -26.51
CA GLN A 58 -1.77 -15.63 -26.88
C GLN A 58 -3.12 -15.25 -27.48
N GLY A 59 -3.80 -14.27 -26.88
CA GLY A 59 -5.12 -13.88 -27.31
C GLY A 59 -5.18 -13.15 -28.65
N VAL A 60 -4.14 -12.40 -29.03
CA VAL A 60 -4.03 -11.81 -30.37
C VAL A 60 -3.98 -12.90 -31.45
N GLN A 61 -3.23 -13.98 -31.21
CA GLN A 61 -3.18 -15.13 -32.13
C GLN A 61 -4.52 -15.86 -32.23
N ALA A 62 -5.31 -15.87 -31.17
CA ALA A 62 -6.63 -16.49 -31.10
C ALA A 62 -7.79 -15.59 -31.58
N GLY A 63 -7.52 -14.37 -32.07
CA GLY A 63 -8.56 -13.44 -32.53
C GLY A 63 -9.36 -12.78 -31.40
N ILE A 64 -8.66 -12.23 -30.39
CA ILE A 64 -9.29 -11.49 -29.28
C ILE A 64 -10.14 -10.32 -29.79
N ARG A 65 -11.28 -10.10 -29.12
CA ARG A 65 -12.11 -8.92 -29.34
C ARG A 65 -11.38 -7.63 -28.93
N PRO A 66 -11.48 -6.54 -29.70
CA PRO A 66 -10.81 -5.26 -29.39
C PRO A 66 -11.09 -4.74 -27.98
N LEU A 67 -12.33 -4.93 -27.50
CA LEU A 67 -12.74 -4.54 -26.14
C LEU A 67 -11.89 -5.23 -25.07
N THR A 68 -11.68 -6.55 -25.17
CA THR A 68 -10.92 -7.32 -24.18
C THR A 68 -9.46 -6.88 -24.14
N LEU A 69 -8.87 -6.56 -25.30
CA LEU A 69 -7.52 -6.00 -25.40
C LEU A 69 -7.42 -4.66 -24.68
N PHE A 70 -8.39 -3.75 -24.88
CA PHE A 70 -8.44 -2.47 -24.19
C PHE A 70 -8.48 -2.64 -22.66
N LEU A 71 -9.31 -3.57 -22.15
CA LEU A 71 -9.40 -3.85 -20.72
C LEU A 71 -8.09 -4.43 -20.15
N LEU A 72 -7.43 -5.34 -20.88
CA LEU A 72 -6.14 -5.91 -20.47
C LEU A 72 -5.04 -4.83 -20.39
N VAL A 73 -4.96 -3.96 -21.39
CA VAL A 73 -4.02 -2.83 -21.40
C VAL A 73 -4.31 -1.88 -20.24
N PHE A 74 -5.58 -1.56 -20.00
CA PHE A 74 -5.97 -0.73 -18.86
C PHE A 74 -5.59 -1.37 -17.52
N CYS A 75 -5.70 -2.70 -17.42
CA CYS A 75 -5.28 -3.45 -16.24
C CYS A 75 -3.76 -3.37 -16.02
N ILE A 76 -2.95 -3.40 -17.09
CA ILE A 76 -1.50 -3.16 -17.01
C ILE A 76 -1.22 -1.74 -16.52
N LEU A 77 -1.88 -0.73 -17.09
CA LEU A 77 -1.70 0.67 -16.65
C LEU A 77 -2.02 0.84 -15.18
N LEU A 78 -3.12 0.24 -14.71
CA LEU A 78 -3.54 0.32 -13.32
C LEU A 78 -2.60 -0.45 -12.39
N ALA A 79 -2.09 -1.61 -12.82
CA ALA A 79 -1.02 -2.31 -12.12
C ALA A 79 0.22 -1.41 -12.00
N VAL A 80 0.72 -0.85 -13.11
CA VAL A 80 1.86 0.09 -13.09
C VAL A 80 1.59 1.29 -12.17
N TYR A 81 0.36 1.81 -12.14
CA TYR A 81 -0.04 2.88 -11.22
C TYR A 81 0.10 2.46 -9.75
N ILE A 82 -0.54 1.35 -9.35
CA ILE A 82 -0.47 0.83 -7.98
C ILE A 82 0.97 0.42 -7.63
N ALA A 83 1.77 0.00 -8.61
CA ALA A 83 3.17 -0.25 -8.42
C ALA A 83 3.89 1.05 -8.08
N PHE A 84 4.07 1.90 -9.07
CA PHE A 84 5.09 2.93 -9.06
C PHE A 84 4.65 4.19 -8.34
N ILE A 85 3.38 4.54 -8.41
CA ILE A 85 2.85 5.80 -7.87
C ILE A 85 2.48 5.63 -6.39
N ARG A 86 2.03 4.44 -5.99
CA ARG A 86 1.71 4.15 -4.61
C ARG A 86 2.98 3.90 -3.80
N THR A 87 3.23 4.79 -2.84
CA THR A 87 4.28 4.59 -1.82
C THR A 87 3.62 4.12 -0.53
N PRO A 88 4.09 3.03 0.09
CA PRO A 88 3.59 2.66 1.41
C PRO A 88 4.00 3.76 2.40
N ARG A 89 3.02 4.29 3.13
CA ARG A 89 3.24 5.37 4.10
C ARG A 89 2.71 4.96 5.46
N LEU A 90 3.43 5.34 6.50
CA LEU A 90 2.96 5.35 7.88
C LEU A 90 2.36 6.73 8.14
N LEU A 91 1.07 6.79 8.47
CA LEU A 91 0.41 8.05 8.82
C LEU A 91 0.15 8.06 10.32
N LEU A 92 0.85 8.92 11.04
CA LEU A 92 0.65 9.15 12.47
C LEU A 92 -0.39 10.26 12.64
N LYS A 93 -1.42 9.98 13.45
CA LYS A 93 -2.53 10.89 13.76
C LYS A 93 -2.60 11.06 15.27
N ALA A 94 -3.41 12.01 15.75
CA ALA A 94 -3.46 12.35 17.17
C ALA A 94 -3.87 11.18 18.11
N HIS A 95 -4.68 10.24 17.64
CA HIS A 95 -5.25 9.16 18.47
C HIS A 95 -4.78 7.76 18.03
N GLY A 96 -3.91 7.68 17.02
CA GLY A 96 -3.49 6.41 16.46
C GLY A 96 -2.78 6.59 15.14
N PHE A 97 -2.48 5.49 14.47
CA PHE A 97 -1.68 5.49 13.25
C PHE A 97 -2.22 4.53 12.21
N PHE A 98 -2.01 4.85 10.94
CA PHE A 98 -2.28 3.96 9.83
C PHE A 98 -1.01 3.26 9.38
N PHE A 99 -1.07 1.94 9.32
CA PHE A 99 -0.04 1.08 8.74
C PHE A 99 -0.68 0.09 7.78
N GLY A 100 -0.26 0.11 6.51
CA GLY A 100 -0.76 -0.84 5.49
C GLY A 100 -2.28 -0.81 5.31
N ASN A 101 -2.87 0.39 5.25
CA ASN A 101 -4.32 0.64 5.12
C ASN A 101 -5.18 0.29 6.34
N LEU A 102 -4.56 -0.14 7.45
CA LEU A 102 -5.24 -0.43 8.71
C LEU A 102 -4.95 0.64 9.75
N PHE A 103 -5.97 1.04 10.50
CA PHE A 103 -5.84 1.95 11.63
C PHE A 103 -5.55 1.17 12.91
N PHE A 104 -4.60 1.66 13.70
CA PHE A 104 -4.23 1.14 15.01
C PHE A 104 -4.26 2.27 16.03
N ASP A 105 -4.93 2.03 17.15
CA ASP A 105 -4.99 2.97 18.26
C ASP A 105 -3.69 2.91 19.08
N TYR A 106 -3.22 4.06 19.60
CA TYR A 106 -2.03 4.11 20.44
C TYR A 106 -2.17 3.31 21.74
N GLN A 107 -3.38 3.16 22.27
CA GLN A 107 -3.63 2.34 23.46
C GLN A 107 -3.33 0.85 23.25
N GLN A 108 -3.28 0.40 22.00
CA GLN A 108 -2.97 -1.00 21.68
C GLN A 108 -1.46 -1.25 21.60
N ILE A 109 -0.62 -0.22 21.65
CA ILE A 109 0.84 -0.37 21.63
C ILE A 109 1.30 -0.82 23.01
N ARG A 110 1.86 -2.04 23.05
CA ARG A 110 2.46 -2.59 24.26
C ARG A 110 3.92 -2.13 24.41
N GLN A 111 4.66 -2.15 23.31
CA GLN A 111 6.07 -1.79 23.31
C GLN A 111 6.49 -1.26 21.95
N LEU A 112 7.38 -0.28 21.97
CA LEU A 112 8.04 0.26 20.80
C LEU A 112 9.53 -0.07 20.92
N ASN A 113 10.10 -0.67 19.89
CA ASN A 113 11.52 -1.00 19.85
C ASN A 113 12.12 -0.55 18.50
N VAL A 114 13.33 0.00 18.55
CA VAL A 114 14.07 0.39 17.35
C VAL A 114 15.11 -0.70 17.10
N ALA A 115 14.94 -1.43 16.00
CA ALA A 115 15.91 -2.41 15.55
C ALA A 115 16.95 -1.75 14.61
N GLU A 116 18.11 -2.39 14.48
CA GLU A 116 19.16 -1.95 13.58
C GLU A 116 18.66 -1.85 12.12
N GLY A 117 19.10 -0.80 11.41
CA GLY A 117 18.78 -0.60 10.00
C GLY A 117 17.45 0.13 9.72
N GLN A 118 17.07 1.10 10.56
CA GLN A 118 15.88 1.95 10.38
C GLN A 118 14.54 1.17 10.42
N ILE A 119 14.50 0.13 11.25
CA ILE A 119 13.32 -0.70 11.44
C ILE A 119 12.72 -0.38 12.80
N LEU A 120 11.51 0.16 12.79
CA LEU A 120 10.72 0.36 13.98
C LEU A 120 9.80 -0.85 14.19
N VAL A 121 9.90 -1.48 15.34
CA VAL A 121 9.08 -2.62 15.75
C VAL A 121 8.04 -2.13 16.75
N ILE A 122 6.77 -2.25 16.39
CA ILE A 122 5.64 -1.91 17.25
C ILE A 122 4.98 -3.21 17.67
N ASP A 123 5.12 -3.58 18.94
CA ASP A 123 4.43 -4.73 19.54
C ASP A 123 3.06 -4.28 20.04
N LEU A 124 2.00 -4.94 19.57
CA LEU A 124 0.65 -4.68 20.04
C LEU A 124 0.26 -5.62 21.18
N HIS A 125 -0.68 -5.19 22.01
CA HIS A 125 -1.28 -6.01 23.07
C HIS A 125 -1.90 -7.30 22.54
N ASN A 126 -2.41 -7.30 21.31
CA ASN A 126 -3.00 -8.47 20.65
C ASN A 126 -1.96 -9.51 20.17
N GLY A 127 -0.67 -9.34 20.51
CA GLY A 127 0.41 -10.27 20.15
C GLY A 127 0.93 -10.12 18.72
N ARG A 128 0.38 -9.19 17.92
CA ARG A 128 0.84 -8.88 16.57
C ARG A 128 2.03 -7.91 16.64
N ARG A 129 3.07 -8.19 15.86
CA ARG A 129 4.24 -7.31 15.70
C ARG A 129 4.18 -6.61 14.36
N LEU A 130 4.26 -5.28 14.34
CA LEU A 130 4.36 -4.50 13.11
C LEU A 130 5.82 -4.10 12.90
N LEU A 131 6.38 -4.56 11.78
CA LEU A 131 7.73 -4.21 11.35
C LEU A 131 7.65 -3.06 10.34
N VAL A 132 7.92 -1.86 10.83
CA VAL A 132 7.84 -0.61 10.09
C VAL A 132 9.25 -0.24 9.63
N ARG A 133 9.57 -0.54 8.37
CA ARG A 133 10.87 -0.18 7.79
C ARG A 133 10.77 1.19 7.14
N ILE A 134 11.44 2.17 7.74
CA ILE A 134 11.44 3.54 7.28
C ILE A 134 12.47 3.70 6.14
N GLU A 135 12.17 4.54 5.16
CA GLU A 135 13.06 4.76 4.01
C GLU A 135 14.22 5.71 4.33
N GLN A 136 13.98 6.75 5.13
CA GLN A 136 14.97 7.75 5.50
C GLN A 136 15.30 7.73 7.00
N ALA A 137 16.59 7.85 7.34
CA ALA A 137 17.03 7.90 8.73
C ALA A 137 16.43 9.09 9.50
N GLN A 138 16.32 10.25 8.85
CA GLN A 138 15.77 11.45 9.48
C GLN A 138 14.28 11.30 9.85
N ASP A 139 13.52 10.53 9.06
CA ASP A 139 12.13 10.23 9.36
C ASP A 139 11.99 9.26 10.56
N LEU A 140 12.98 8.39 10.80
CA LEU A 140 13.00 7.54 11.99
C LEU A 140 13.07 8.40 13.26
N ASP A 141 13.95 9.39 13.29
CA ASP A 141 14.09 10.30 14.43
C ASP A 141 12.79 11.08 14.69
N ASN A 142 12.13 11.56 13.63
CA ASN A 142 10.84 12.22 13.75
C ASN A 142 9.76 11.32 14.35
N VAL A 143 9.72 10.04 13.95
CA VAL A 143 8.76 9.06 14.49
C VAL A 143 9.08 8.72 15.94
N VAL A 144 10.35 8.52 16.28
CA VAL A 144 10.78 8.24 17.66
C VAL A 144 10.47 9.42 18.58
N ASN A 145 10.76 10.65 18.14
CA ASN A 145 10.40 11.86 18.88
C ASN A 145 8.89 12.00 19.05
N PHE A 146 8.13 11.72 17.99
CA PHE A 146 6.67 11.74 18.05
C PHE A 146 6.13 10.76 19.09
N PHE A 147 6.61 9.51 19.12
CA PHE A 147 6.19 8.55 20.15
C PHE A 147 6.74 8.86 21.55
N GLY A 148 7.88 9.54 21.66
CA GLY A 148 8.48 9.96 22.93
C GLY A 148 7.70 11.06 23.64
N ASP A 149 7.03 11.93 22.88
CA ASP A 149 6.19 13.02 23.40
C ASP A 149 4.86 12.50 24.00
N TYR A 150 4.43 11.28 23.63
CA TYR A 150 3.21 10.62 24.14
C TYR A 150 3.44 9.79 25.42
N LYS A 151 4.57 9.96 26.11
CA LYS A 151 4.87 9.27 27.39
C LYS A 151 4.03 9.79 28.57
#